data_AF-A0A7J7HV03-F1
#
_entry.id   AF-A0A7J7HV03-F1
#
_cell.length_a   1.000
_cell.length_b   1.000
_cell.length_c   1.000
_cell.angle_alpha   90.00
_cell.angle_beta   90.00
_cell.angle_gamma   90.00
#
_symmetry.space_group_name_H-M   'P 1'
#
loop_
_entity.id
_entity.type
_entity.pdbx_description
1 polymer ?
#
loop_
_entity_poly.entity_id
_entity_poly.type
_entity_poly.pdbx_seq_one_letter_code
_entity_poly.pdbx_strand_id
1 'polypeptide(L)'
;MYKEPLRARFESWLMAGKAVKSVANAVGEYQYPWREKLVKYKDELSKGVWGYWELGAWKSLGISARHRARLRKEVLLAGEDWPYDPARKEMRTKRKGHKCDRISAEKRANTAELMQKMPQMLADYRKRRWQKKMNEEEAKAED
;
A
#
# COMPACT_ATOMS: atom_id res chain seq x y z
N MET A 1 48.12 35.71 -35.23
CA MET A 1 48.64 35.01 -34.02
C MET A 1 47.63 35.26 -32.90
N TYR A 2 46.59 34.44 -32.80
CA TYR A 2 45.51 34.65 -31.83
C TYR A 2 45.97 34.19 -30.44
N LYS A 3 46.13 35.14 -29.50
CA LYS A 3 46.32 34.84 -28.08
C LYS A 3 44.98 34.36 -27.53
N GLU A 4 44.91 33.10 -27.12
CA GLU A 4 43.77 32.58 -26.36
C GLU A 4 43.53 33.46 -25.12
N PRO A 5 42.29 33.86 -24.84
CA PRO A 5 41.97 34.68 -23.67
C PRO A 5 42.28 33.88 -22.39
N LEU A 6 42.92 34.52 -21.41
CA LEU A 6 43.32 33.93 -20.12
C LEU A 6 42.18 33.19 -19.40
N ARG A 7 40.91 33.54 -19.67
CA ARG A 7 39.72 32.80 -19.21
C ARG A 7 39.67 31.36 -19.70
N ALA A 8 39.98 31.10 -20.96
CA ALA A 8 39.91 29.75 -21.54
C ALA A 8 40.95 28.80 -20.93
N ARG A 9 42.14 29.33 -20.57
CA ARG A 9 43.18 28.56 -19.87
C ARG A 9 42.82 28.25 -18.42
N PHE A 10 42.12 29.15 -17.73
CA PHE A 10 41.67 28.92 -16.36
C PHE A 10 40.53 27.89 -16.30
N GLU A 11 39.60 27.96 -17.24
CA GLU A 11 38.51 26.99 -17.39
C GLU A 11 39.06 25.59 -17.76
N SER A 12 40.02 25.50 -18.69
CA SER A 12 40.62 24.20 -19.04
C SER A 12 41.39 23.58 -17.88
N TRP A 13 42.11 24.38 -17.08
CA TRP A 13 42.82 23.90 -15.89
C TRP A 13 41.86 23.40 -14.80
N LEU A 14 40.76 24.12 -14.55
CA LEU A 14 39.70 23.66 -13.64
C LEU A 14 39.04 22.37 -14.12
N MET A 15 38.79 22.23 -15.42
CA MET A 15 38.19 21.02 -15.99
C MET A 15 39.17 19.84 -15.97
N ALA A 16 40.47 20.07 -16.23
CA ALA A 16 41.50 19.06 -16.11
C ALA A 16 41.68 18.61 -14.65
N GLY A 17 41.66 19.53 -13.68
CA GLY A 17 41.72 19.20 -12.25
C GLY A 17 40.52 18.37 -11.78
N LYS A 18 39.30 18.67 -12.28
CA LYS A 18 38.10 17.85 -12.04
C LYS A 18 38.20 16.46 -12.67
N ALA A 19 38.72 16.38 -13.89
CA ALA A 19 38.91 15.11 -14.60
C ALA A 19 39.94 14.22 -13.89
N VAL A 20 41.09 14.76 -13.48
CA VAL A 20 42.11 14.02 -12.73
C VAL A 20 41.57 13.53 -11.38
N LYS A 21 40.79 14.36 -10.68
CA LYS A 21 40.13 13.96 -9.43
C LYS A 21 39.10 12.84 -9.66
N SER A 22 38.36 12.87 -10.78
CA SER A 22 37.42 11.80 -11.15
C SER A 22 38.12 10.49 -11.51
N VAL A 23 39.30 10.54 -12.14
CA VAL A 23 40.07 9.35 -12.51
C VAL A 23 40.79 8.76 -11.30
N ALA A 24 41.34 9.59 -10.41
CA ALA A 24 41.96 9.13 -9.16
C ALA A 24 40.95 8.44 -8.23
N ASN A 25 39.75 9.01 -8.11
CA ASN A 25 38.62 8.37 -7.45
C ASN A 25 38.25 7.04 -8.13
N ALA A 26 38.26 7.00 -9.47
CA ALA A 26 38.01 5.78 -10.22
C ALA A 26 39.13 4.71 -10.14
N VAL A 27 40.28 4.96 -9.51
CA VAL A 27 41.34 3.93 -9.37
C VAL A 27 41.48 3.46 -7.93
N GLY A 28 41.25 4.34 -6.94
CA GLY A 28 41.31 3.99 -5.51
C GLY A 28 39.96 3.58 -4.89
N GLU A 29 38.86 4.20 -5.32
CA GLU A 29 37.50 3.90 -4.81
C GLU A 29 36.86 2.68 -5.49
N TYR A 30 37.53 2.11 -6.51
CA TYR A 30 36.97 1.05 -7.35
C TYR A 30 36.70 -0.26 -6.62
N GLN A 31 37.37 -0.50 -5.48
CA GLN A 31 37.23 -1.80 -4.84
C GLN A 31 35.84 -1.94 -4.22
N TYR A 32 35.31 -0.96 -3.46
CA TYR A 32 33.95 -1.03 -2.89
C TYR A 32 33.38 0.36 -2.46
N PRO A 33 32.85 1.18 -3.39
CA PRO A 33 32.26 2.49 -3.10
C PRO A 33 31.12 2.47 -2.06
N TRP A 34 30.50 1.30 -1.85
CA TRP A 34 29.42 1.14 -0.89
C TRP A 34 29.90 1.19 0.56
N ARG A 35 31.16 0.82 0.87
CA ARG A 35 31.67 0.81 2.26
C ARG A 35 31.65 2.21 2.88
N GLU A 36 32.12 3.21 2.14
CA GLU A 36 32.11 4.61 2.57
C GLU A 36 30.69 5.15 2.75
N LYS A 37 29.80 4.84 1.81
CA LYS A 37 28.38 5.22 1.89
C LYS A 37 27.71 4.56 3.10
N LEU A 38 28.08 3.32 3.41
CA LEU A 38 27.53 2.56 4.54
C LEU A 38 27.98 3.18 5.87
N VAL A 39 29.24 3.58 5.99
CA VAL A 39 29.75 4.33 7.15
C VAL A 39 29.02 5.67 7.29
N LYS A 40 28.87 6.42 6.20
CA LYS A 40 28.20 7.73 6.19
C LYS A 40 26.75 7.66 6.66
N TYR A 41 26.01 6.63 6.27
CA TYR A 41 24.59 6.48 6.57
C TYR A 41 24.29 5.48 7.69
N LYS A 42 25.31 4.97 8.39
CA LYS A 42 25.16 3.93 9.43
C LYS A 42 24.14 4.31 10.49
N ASP A 43 24.22 5.54 11.00
CA ASP A 43 23.33 6.04 12.05
C ASP A 43 21.89 6.19 11.52
N GLU A 44 21.72 6.67 10.28
CA GLU A 44 20.41 6.78 9.64
C GLU A 44 19.79 5.41 9.33
N LEU A 45 20.59 4.43 8.91
CA LEU A 45 20.15 3.07 8.64
C LEU A 45 19.67 2.36 9.92
N SER A 46 20.28 2.69 11.06
CA SER A 46 19.90 2.14 12.37
C SER A 46 18.55 2.63 12.89
N LYS A 47 18.08 3.80 12.44
CA LYS A 47 16.78 4.39 12.85
C LYS A 47 15.56 3.65 12.28
N GLY A 48 15.77 2.71 11.36
CA GLY A 48 14.72 1.88 10.76
C GLY A 48 14.56 2.09 9.26
N VAL A 49 13.45 1.62 8.69
CA VAL A 49 13.21 1.67 7.22
C VAL A 49 12.46 2.91 6.76
N TRP A 50 11.45 3.35 7.51
CA TRP A 50 10.47 4.33 7.05
C TRP A 50 10.59 5.70 7.72
N GLY A 51 11.49 5.82 8.70
CA GLY A 51 11.58 6.95 9.58
C GLY A 51 11.55 6.51 11.04
N TYR A 52 11.53 7.49 11.92
CA TYR A 52 11.54 7.28 13.36
C TYR A 52 10.59 8.26 14.04
N TRP A 53 10.05 7.83 15.17
CA TRP A 53 9.21 8.66 16.01
C TRP A 53 10.10 9.48 16.94
N GLU A 54 10.00 10.80 16.87
CA GLU A 54 10.74 11.70 17.75
C GLU A 54 9.87 12.90 18.11
N LEU A 55 9.80 13.25 19.40
CA LEU A 55 9.09 14.43 19.90
C LEU A 55 7.64 14.54 19.40
N GLY A 56 6.92 13.41 19.33
CA GLY A 56 5.52 13.37 18.93
C GLY A 56 5.25 13.52 17.44
N ALA A 57 6.29 13.51 16.60
CA ALA A 57 6.16 13.56 15.16
C ALA A 57 6.93 12.40 14.49
N TRP A 58 6.43 11.97 13.32
CA TRP A 58 7.15 11.06 12.46
C TRP A 58 8.19 11.84 11.66
N LYS A 59 9.49 11.56 11.87
CA LYS A 59 10.58 12.14 11.09
C LYS A 59 11.01 11.18 9.99
N SER A 60 11.23 11.71 8.79
CA SER A 60 11.83 10.96 7.69
C SER A 60 13.31 10.68 7.94
N LEU A 61 13.85 9.68 7.24
CA LEU A 61 15.27 9.40 7.24
C LEU A 61 16.03 10.42 6.38
N GLY A 62 17.29 10.66 6.72
CA GLY A 62 18.22 11.47 5.91
C GLY A 62 18.66 10.79 4.61
N ILE A 63 18.24 9.55 4.36
CA ILE A 63 18.49 8.80 3.13
C ILE A 63 17.18 8.47 2.41
N SER A 64 17.15 8.68 1.09
CA SER A 64 16.00 8.27 0.28
C SER A 64 15.92 6.75 0.18
N ALA A 65 14.70 6.22 0.12
CA ALA A 65 14.46 4.77 -0.03
C ALA A 65 15.15 4.20 -1.28
N ARG A 66 15.22 4.98 -2.38
CA ARG A 66 15.94 4.60 -3.60
C ARG A 66 17.44 4.46 -3.36
N HIS A 67 18.04 5.41 -2.65
CA HIS A 67 19.48 5.36 -2.35
C HIS A 67 19.77 4.18 -1.42
N ARG A 68 18.96 3.97 -0.38
CA ARG A 68 19.05 2.80 0.50
C ARG A 68 19.00 1.48 -0.28
N ALA A 69 18.04 1.33 -1.20
CA ALA A 69 17.92 0.11 -2.01
C ALA A 69 19.11 -0.12 -2.93
N ARG A 70 19.70 0.95 -3.48
CA ARG A 70 20.94 0.87 -4.27
C ARG A 70 22.12 0.39 -3.42
N LEU A 71 22.28 0.94 -2.20
CA LEU A 71 23.30 0.49 -1.25
C LEU A 71 23.11 -0.98 -0.87
N ARG A 72 21.88 -1.37 -0.51
CA ARG A 72 21.53 -2.76 -0.19
C ARG A 72 21.88 -3.70 -1.34
N LYS A 73 21.59 -3.30 -2.58
CA LYS A 73 21.96 -4.08 -3.77
C LYS A 73 23.49 -4.21 -3.92
N GLU A 74 24.24 -3.12 -3.76
CA GLU A 74 25.72 -3.14 -3.84
C GLU A 74 26.34 -4.07 -2.77
N VAL A 75 25.85 -4.02 -1.53
CA VAL A 75 26.31 -4.87 -0.42
C VAL A 75 26.00 -6.35 -0.65
N LEU A 76 24.75 -6.67 -1.01
CA LEU A 76 24.34 -8.06 -1.26
C LEU A 76 25.06 -8.66 -2.47
N LEU A 77 25.34 -7.87 -3.51
CA LEU A 77 26.12 -8.33 -4.67
C LEU A 77 27.58 -8.61 -4.31
N ALA A 78 28.14 -7.92 -3.31
CA ALA A 78 29.46 -8.20 -2.77
C ALA A 78 29.47 -9.43 -1.84
N GLY A 79 28.31 -10.05 -1.59
CA GLY A 79 28.17 -11.23 -0.73
C GLY A 79 28.16 -10.92 0.77
N GLU A 80 28.09 -9.65 1.16
CA GLU A 80 27.95 -9.26 2.58
C GLU A 80 26.47 -9.20 3.01
N ASP A 81 26.23 -9.34 4.31
CA ASP A 81 24.89 -9.36 4.90
C ASP A 81 24.33 -7.94 5.13
N TRP A 82 23.00 -7.83 5.12
CA TRP A 82 22.28 -6.56 5.31
C TRP A 82 21.42 -6.60 6.58
N PRO A 83 21.94 -6.15 7.74
CA PRO A 83 21.27 -6.30 9.04
C PRO A 83 20.23 -5.21 9.36
N TYR A 84 20.14 -4.14 8.55
CA TYR A 84 19.36 -2.94 8.90
C TYR A 84 17.85 -3.04 8.64
N ASP A 85 17.40 -4.02 7.86
CA ASP A 85 16.00 -4.12 7.45
C ASP A 85 15.32 -5.28 8.18
N PRO A 86 14.15 -5.06 8.82
CA PRO A 86 13.40 -6.14 9.43
C PRO A 86 12.90 -7.12 8.37
N ALA A 87 12.70 -8.37 8.78
CA ALA A 87 12.14 -9.41 7.93
C ALA A 87 10.75 -9.02 7.41
N ARG A 88 10.45 -9.43 6.17
CA ARG A 88 9.15 -9.16 5.56
C ARG A 88 8.05 -9.91 6.32
N LYS A 89 7.02 -9.20 6.74
CA LYS A 89 5.84 -9.80 7.38
C LYS A 89 5.08 -10.71 6.41
N GLU A 90 4.49 -11.76 6.94
CA GLU A 90 3.60 -12.66 6.22
C GLU A 90 2.39 -11.92 5.62
N MET A 91 1.99 -12.32 4.42
CA MET A 91 0.83 -11.76 3.72
C MET A 91 -0.48 -12.38 4.22
N ARG A 92 -1.54 -11.57 4.32
CA ARG A 92 -2.89 -12.07 4.67
C ARG A 92 -3.55 -12.73 3.47
N THR A 93 -3.87 -14.01 3.58
CA THR A 93 -4.47 -14.83 2.50
C THR A 93 -5.99 -15.01 2.59
N LYS A 94 -6.68 -14.30 3.50
CA LYS A 94 -8.13 -14.46 3.70
C LYS A 94 -8.95 -13.77 2.59
N ARG A 95 -9.80 -14.53 1.90
CA ARG A 95 -10.79 -14.01 0.93
C ARG A 95 -12.05 -13.50 1.65
N LYS A 96 -12.64 -12.41 1.16
CA LYS A 96 -13.87 -11.80 1.74
C LYS A 96 -15.15 -12.56 1.38
N GLY A 97 -15.21 -13.11 0.16
CA GLY A 97 -16.44 -13.64 -0.44
C GLY A 97 -17.39 -12.54 -0.92
N HIS A 98 -18.28 -12.85 -1.87
CA HIS A 98 -19.32 -11.93 -2.31
C HIS A 98 -20.48 -11.90 -1.31
N LYS A 99 -21.06 -10.70 -1.10
CA LYS A 99 -22.21 -10.53 -0.20
C LYS A 99 -23.41 -11.38 -0.64
N CYS A 100 -23.65 -11.47 -1.95
CA CYS A 100 -24.77 -12.21 -2.52
C CYS A 100 -24.70 -13.69 -2.14
N ASP A 101 -23.55 -14.33 -2.37
CA ASP A 101 -23.35 -15.76 -2.12
C ASP A 101 -23.55 -16.10 -0.65
N ARG A 102 -23.03 -15.25 0.25
CA ARG A 102 -23.20 -15.41 1.70
C ARG A 102 -24.66 -15.42 2.14
N ILE A 103 -25.48 -14.53 1.57
CA ILE A 103 -26.90 -14.36 1.95
C ILE A 103 -27.81 -15.31 1.14
N SER A 104 -27.29 -15.92 0.08
CA SER A 104 -28.11 -16.74 -0.83
C SER A 104 -28.72 -17.96 -0.13
N ALA A 105 -28.00 -18.60 0.78
CA ALA A 105 -28.50 -19.73 1.56
C ALA A 105 -29.66 -19.32 2.48
N GLU A 106 -29.49 -18.21 3.20
CA GLU A 106 -30.51 -17.63 4.09
C GLU A 106 -31.79 -17.28 3.32
N LYS A 107 -31.65 -16.66 2.14
CA LYS A 107 -32.80 -16.31 1.28
C LYS A 107 -33.57 -17.54 0.81
N ARG A 108 -32.87 -18.62 0.43
CA ARG A 108 -33.52 -19.88 0.00
C ARG A 108 -34.30 -20.53 1.15
N ALA A 109 -33.73 -20.55 2.35
CA ALA A 109 -34.41 -21.06 3.55
C ALA A 109 -35.66 -20.24 3.90
N ASN A 110 -35.55 -18.92 3.92
CA ASN A 110 -36.69 -18.03 4.19
C ASN A 110 -37.82 -18.21 3.15
N THR A 111 -37.45 -18.38 1.89
CA THR A 111 -38.44 -18.65 0.83
C THR A 111 -39.21 -19.95 1.11
N ALA A 112 -38.53 -21.02 1.54
CA ALA A 112 -39.20 -22.28 1.89
C ALA A 112 -40.15 -22.12 3.10
N GLU A 113 -39.73 -21.41 4.15
CA GLU A 113 -40.59 -21.12 5.31
C GLU A 113 -41.82 -20.29 4.93
N LEU A 114 -41.66 -19.31 4.04
CA LEU A 114 -42.77 -18.49 3.55
C LEU A 114 -43.77 -19.31 2.73
N MET A 115 -43.26 -20.25 1.91
CA MET A 115 -44.11 -21.15 1.13
C MET A 115 -44.92 -22.10 2.02
N GLN A 116 -44.37 -22.55 3.15
CA GLN A 116 -45.13 -23.34 4.14
C GLN A 116 -46.27 -22.54 4.79
N LYS A 117 -46.07 -21.23 5.02
CA LYS A 117 -47.08 -20.32 5.60
C LYS A 117 -48.13 -19.85 4.58
N MET A 118 -47.91 -20.13 3.29
CA MET A 118 -48.74 -19.66 2.19
C MET A 118 -50.23 -20.07 2.31
N PRO A 119 -50.58 -21.34 2.63
CA PRO A 119 -51.99 -21.72 2.74
C PRO A 119 -52.75 -20.94 3.81
N GLN A 120 -52.10 -20.70 4.95
CA GLN A 120 -52.66 -19.91 6.04
C GLN A 120 -52.87 -18.46 5.63
N MET A 121 -51.87 -17.84 5.00
CA MET A 121 -51.98 -16.45 4.52
C MET A 121 -53.11 -16.26 3.50
N LEU A 122 -53.40 -17.27 2.65
CA LEU A 122 -54.55 -17.22 1.73
C LEU A 122 -55.89 -17.34 2.46
N ALA A 123 -55.98 -18.21 3.46
CA ALA A 123 -57.18 -18.33 4.28
C ALA A 123 -57.47 -17.00 5.01
N ASP A 124 -56.45 -16.38 5.59
CA ASP A 124 -56.57 -15.10 6.28
C ASP A 124 -56.95 -13.95 5.32
N TYR A 125 -56.39 -13.93 4.11
CA TYR A 125 -56.76 -12.94 3.09
C TYR A 125 -58.22 -13.10 2.65
N ARG A 126 -58.65 -14.33 2.37
CA ARG A 126 -60.05 -14.63 2.01
C ARG A 126 -61.01 -14.23 3.12
N LYS A 127 -60.69 -14.57 4.37
CA LYS A 127 -61.49 -14.20 5.55
C LYS A 127 -61.64 -12.68 5.67
N ARG A 128 -60.53 -11.92 5.57
CA ARG A 128 -60.57 -10.45 5.63
C ARG A 128 -61.41 -9.82 4.51
N ARG A 129 -61.28 -10.33 3.28
CA ARG A 129 -62.08 -9.84 2.14
C ARG A 129 -63.57 -10.11 2.33
N TRP A 130 -63.90 -11.30 2.85
CA TRP A 130 -65.28 -11.69 3.09
C TRP A 130 -65.92 -10.88 4.22
N GLN A 131 -65.22 -10.71 5.34
CA GLN A 131 -65.68 -9.85 6.44
C GLN A 131 -65.90 -8.40 6.00
N LYS A 132 -64.98 -7.85 5.19
CA LYS A 132 -65.15 -6.50 4.64
C LYS A 132 -66.42 -6.37 3.80
N LYS A 133 -66.72 -7.37 2.96
CA LYS A 133 -67.93 -7.41 2.14
C LYS A 133 -69.19 -7.47 3.00
N MET A 134 -69.22 -8.34 4.01
CA MET A 134 -70.35 -8.44 4.94
C MET A 134 -70.62 -7.11 5.65
N ASN A 135 -69.58 -6.49 6.21
CA ASN A 135 -69.73 -5.21 6.90
C ASN A 135 -70.19 -4.08 5.95
N GLU A 136 -69.77 -4.08 4.68
CA GLU A 136 -70.24 -3.13 3.67
C GLU A 136 -71.70 -3.36 3.25
N GLU A 137 -72.16 -4.62 3.26
CA GLU A 137 -73.55 -4.98 2.98
C GLU A 137 -74.46 -4.65 4.17
N GLU A 138 -74.00 -4.87 5.40
CA GLU A 138 -74.69 -4.47 6.63
C GLU A 138 -74.83 -2.95 6.73
N ALA A 139 -73.75 -2.21 6.49
CA ALA A 139 -73.80 -0.74 6.51
C ALA A 139 -74.78 -0.15 5.48
N LYS A 140 -74.94 -0.80 4.31
CA LYS A 140 -75.92 -0.39 3.28
C LYS A 140 -77.36 -0.79 3.59
N ALA A 141 -77.57 -1.73 4.51
CA ALA A 141 -78.90 -2.16 4.93
C ALA A 141 -79.40 -1.36 6.15
N GLU A 142 -78.48 -0.73 6.88
CA GLU A 142 -78.77 0.16 8.02
C GLU A 142 -78.98 1.64 7.61
N ASP A 143 -78.50 2.04 6.42
CA ASP A 143 -78.78 3.32 5.73
C ASP A 143 -80.10 3.27 4.92
#